data_AF-A0A660QH13-F1
#
_entry.id   AF-A0A660QH13-F1
#
_cell.length_a   1.000
_cell.length_b   1.000
_cell.length_c   1.000
_cell.angle_alpha   90.00
_cell.angle_beta   90.00
_cell.angle_gamma   90.00
#
_symmetry.space_group_name_H-M   'P 1'
#
loop_
_entity.id
_entity.type
_entity.pdbx_description
1 polymer ?
#
loop_
_entity_poly.entity_id
_entity_poly.type
_entity_poly.pdbx_seq_one_letter_code
_entity_poly.pdbx_strand_id
1 'polypeptide(L)'
;PAGQEPALQYWNHPDMCEWVNFPEAGQTNGQVPRSWVNWGSWVKLGSALPNYESPALQQFYKSQLEDGILKPIKERLLALQNEGKGYLFAGLNIGWETHLQDRSAQAGESIVAANTGEPMHAWEQAKTGYAALHTKGWDNASLTAEASAQGISKDRLFYDLCAESVQSNMMLLAKTASDYGFFKSQIFSHIVALESYYNDAQIDNNVEIPPVWTALNDYCTPGFTLDEFGGAKYDLTEMENTFDAYGYAFKYAPIESYLVHYQTESEYSAQLTEFFADADLVAVYGAVTNLTGNVSAYTMNDDQAAAIINWLNP
;
A
#
# COMPACT_ATOMS: atom_id res chain seq x y z
N PRO A 1 11.62 17.08 17.12
CA PRO A 1 10.99 16.80 18.44
C PRO A 1 10.38 15.40 18.43
N ALA A 2 10.69 14.55 19.41
CA ALA A 2 9.80 13.46 19.78
C ALA A 2 8.51 14.13 20.26
N GLY A 3 7.58 14.30 19.31
CA GLY A 3 6.47 15.24 19.37
C GLY A 3 5.24 14.59 19.93
N GLN A 4 4.44 15.38 20.64
CA GLN A 4 3.19 15.01 21.31
C GLN A 4 2.32 14.06 20.48
N GLU A 5 1.61 13.15 21.15
CA GLU A 5 0.58 12.32 20.51
C GLU A 5 -0.31 13.17 19.61
N PRO A 6 -0.73 12.64 18.44
CA PRO A 6 -1.59 13.39 17.52
C PRO A 6 -2.82 13.89 18.28
N ALA A 7 -3.16 15.16 18.08
CA ALA A 7 -4.26 15.80 18.80
C ALA A 7 -5.61 15.09 18.61
N LEU A 8 -5.72 14.30 17.53
CA LEU A 8 -6.81 13.38 17.26
C LEU A 8 -6.26 11.97 17.04
N GLN A 9 -6.76 11.01 17.82
CA GLN A 9 -6.51 9.59 17.65
C GLN A 9 -7.67 8.99 16.87
N TYR A 10 -7.57 8.87 15.54
CA TYR A 10 -8.69 8.45 14.68
C TYR A 10 -9.30 7.11 15.11
N TRP A 11 -8.51 6.21 15.71
CA TRP A 11 -8.96 4.90 16.21
C TRP A 11 -9.95 4.97 17.38
N ASN A 12 -10.15 6.15 17.99
CA ASN A 12 -11.20 6.38 18.98
C ASN A 12 -12.54 6.82 18.34
N HIS A 13 -12.60 6.90 17.01
CA HIS A 13 -13.76 7.34 16.23
C HIS A 13 -14.22 6.18 15.32
N PRO A 14 -15.22 5.38 15.73
CA PRO A 14 -15.62 4.17 15.00
C PRO A 14 -16.03 4.40 13.55
N ASP A 15 -16.51 5.60 13.21
CA ASP A 15 -16.85 6.03 11.86
C ASP A 15 -15.63 6.28 10.96
N MET A 16 -14.45 6.53 11.57
CA MET A 16 -13.16 6.63 10.89
C MET A 16 -12.43 5.27 10.79
N CYS A 17 -12.99 4.21 11.38
CA CYS A 17 -12.35 2.91 11.48
C CYS A 17 -13.02 1.87 10.57
N GLU A 18 -12.24 0.95 10.03
CA GLU A 18 -12.78 -0.21 9.33
C GLU A 18 -13.41 -1.22 10.27
N TRP A 19 -14.34 -2.02 9.71
CA TRP A 19 -15.09 -3.03 10.45
C TRP A 19 -14.98 -4.41 9.78
N VAL A 20 -15.23 -5.46 10.56
CA VAL A 20 -15.30 -6.85 10.07
C VAL A 20 -16.74 -7.32 9.77
N ASN A 21 -17.74 -6.46 9.97
CA ASN A 21 -19.15 -6.76 9.71
C ASN A 21 -19.98 -5.48 9.55
N PHE A 22 -21.11 -5.59 8.84
CA PHE A 22 -22.15 -4.55 8.90
C PHE A 22 -22.78 -4.48 10.29
N PRO A 23 -23.24 -3.29 10.73
CA PRO A 23 -23.93 -3.14 12.01
C PRO A 23 -25.23 -3.94 12.04
N GLU A 24 -25.50 -4.59 13.17
CA GLU A 24 -26.79 -5.24 13.44
C GLU A 24 -27.85 -4.22 13.86
N ALA A 25 -29.11 -4.65 13.96
CA ALA A 25 -30.20 -3.79 14.40
C ALA A 25 -29.93 -3.19 15.79
N GLY A 26 -29.88 -1.86 15.86
CA GLY A 26 -29.58 -1.11 17.09
C GLY A 26 -28.10 -0.79 17.31
N GLN A 27 -27.21 -1.24 16.42
CA GLN A 27 -25.80 -0.85 16.40
C GLN A 27 -25.57 0.32 15.44
N THR A 28 -24.61 1.19 15.78
CA THR A 28 -24.18 2.31 14.93
C THR A 28 -22.97 1.98 14.06
N ASN A 29 -22.24 0.91 14.40
CA ASN A 29 -21.02 0.48 13.73
C ASN A 29 -20.82 -1.04 13.91
N GLY A 30 -20.06 -1.64 13.00
CA GLY A 30 -19.56 -3.01 13.14
C GLY A 30 -18.41 -3.11 14.17
N GLN A 31 -17.84 -4.31 14.29
CA GLN A 31 -16.68 -4.54 15.16
C GLN A 31 -15.40 -4.01 14.52
N VAL A 32 -14.64 -3.20 15.25
CA VAL A 32 -13.39 -2.57 14.77
C VAL A 32 -12.20 -3.47 15.10
N PRO A 33 -11.50 -4.06 14.12
CA PRO A 33 -10.34 -4.91 14.37
C PRO A 33 -9.08 -4.08 14.64
N ARG A 34 -8.15 -4.63 15.43
CA ARG A 34 -6.78 -4.08 15.51
C ARG A 34 -6.09 -4.27 14.15
N SER A 35 -5.10 -3.42 13.85
CA SER A 35 -4.30 -3.56 12.63
C SER A 35 -3.14 -4.51 12.85
N TRP A 36 -3.04 -5.53 11.99
CA TRP A 36 -1.97 -6.52 12.00
C TRP A 36 -1.21 -6.56 10.67
N VAL A 37 0.02 -7.04 10.68
CA VAL A 37 0.80 -7.30 9.46
C VAL A 37 1.72 -8.50 9.71
N ASN A 38 2.11 -9.20 8.65
CA ASN A 38 3.07 -10.28 8.72
C ASN A 38 4.29 -10.00 7.84
N TRP A 39 5.44 -9.70 8.47
CA TRP A 39 6.73 -9.53 7.78
C TRP A 39 7.71 -10.66 8.11
N GLY A 40 7.21 -11.91 8.05
CA GLY A 40 7.91 -13.10 8.57
C GLY A 40 7.66 -13.35 10.06
N SER A 41 6.99 -12.42 10.73
CA SER A 41 6.36 -12.59 12.04
C SER A 41 5.16 -11.66 12.12
N TRP A 42 4.11 -12.10 12.83
CA TRP A 42 2.93 -11.28 13.06
C TRP A 42 3.25 -10.11 13.98
N VAL A 43 2.83 -8.91 13.58
CA VAL A 43 3.03 -7.65 14.31
C VAL A 43 1.69 -6.95 14.42
N LYS A 44 1.39 -6.40 15.60
CA LYS A 44 0.26 -5.48 15.81
C LYS A 44 0.76 -4.05 15.57
N LEU A 45 0.25 -3.39 14.54
CA LEU A 45 0.66 -2.03 14.14
C LEU A 45 -0.13 -0.93 14.83
N GLY A 46 -1.41 -1.17 15.10
CA GLY A 46 -2.29 -0.11 15.61
C GLY A 46 -3.59 -0.63 16.20
N SER A 47 -4.36 0.29 16.77
CA SER A 47 -5.63 0.00 17.44
C SER A 47 -6.79 -0.21 16.48
N ALA A 48 -6.69 0.30 15.24
CA ALA A 48 -7.71 0.16 14.21
C ALA A 48 -7.08 0.22 12.82
N LEU A 49 -7.85 -0.23 11.82
CA LEU A 49 -7.65 0.09 10.41
C LEU A 49 -8.48 1.32 10.02
N PRO A 50 -8.05 2.11 9.02
CA PRO A 50 -8.79 3.26 8.53
C PRO A 50 -9.96 2.89 7.61
N ASN A 51 -11.14 3.48 7.83
CA ASN A 51 -12.24 3.52 6.85
C ASN A 51 -11.96 4.60 5.79
N TYR A 52 -11.43 4.20 4.63
CA TYR A 52 -11.04 5.11 3.55
C TYR A 52 -12.18 5.98 2.99
N GLU A 53 -13.43 5.54 3.12
CA GLU A 53 -14.60 6.28 2.63
C GLU A 53 -15.18 7.26 3.66
N SER A 54 -14.72 7.20 4.91
CA SER A 54 -15.18 8.09 5.97
C SER A 54 -14.84 9.55 5.66
N PRO A 55 -15.82 10.46 5.51
CA PRO A 55 -15.53 11.87 5.25
C PRO A 55 -14.67 12.51 6.35
N ALA A 56 -14.88 12.07 7.59
CA ALA A 56 -14.13 12.56 8.74
C ALA A 56 -12.68 12.07 8.72
N LEU A 57 -12.44 10.80 8.34
CA LEU A 57 -11.08 10.30 8.14
C LEU A 57 -10.41 10.99 6.96
N GLN A 58 -11.09 11.17 5.83
CA GLN A 58 -10.52 11.83 4.65
C GLN A 58 -10.10 13.27 4.96
N GLN A 59 -10.90 14.00 5.75
CA GLN A 59 -10.51 15.33 6.24
C GLN A 59 -9.30 15.25 7.19
N PHE A 60 -9.28 14.28 8.09
CA PHE A 60 -8.15 14.05 8.98
C PHE A 60 -6.87 13.76 8.17
N TYR A 61 -6.89 12.81 7.23
CA TYR A 61 -5.76 12.47 6.35
C TYR A 61 -5.24 13.67 5.58
N LYS A 62 -6.12 14.48 4.99
CA LYS A 62 -5.71 15.73 4.33
C LYS A 62 -4.95 16.63 5.27
N SER A 63 -5.50 16.89 6.47
CA SER A 63 -4.83 17.76 7.44
C SER A 63 -3.46 17.21 7.89
N GLN A 64 -3.36 15.91 8.17
CA GLN A 64 -2.10 15.28 8.56
C GLN A 64 -1.06 15.32 7.43
N LEU A 65 -1.50 15.07 6.19
CA LEU A 65 -0.63 15.11 5.02
C LEU A 65 -0.14 16.54 4.76
N GLU A 66 -1.05 17.51 4.68
CA GLU A 66 -0.71 18.91 4.38
C GLU A 66 0.20 19.52 5.45
N ASP A 67 -0.25 19.52 6.72
CA ASP A 67 0.45 20.21 7.81
C ASP A 67 1.67 19.42 8.30
N GLY A 68 1.55 18.10 8.38
CA GLY A 68 2.57 17.24 8.96
C GLY A 68 3.71 16.88 8.01
N ILE A 69 3.42 16.78 6.70
CA ILE A 69 4.34 16.21 5.71
C ILE A 69 4.63 17.20 4.57
N LEU A 70 3.61 17.61 3.81
CA LEU A 70 3.79 18.36 2.57
C LEU A 70 4.40 19.73 2.82
N LYS A 71 3.88 20.48 3.80
CA LYS A 71 4.39 21.79 4.17
C LYS A 71 5.88 21.77 4.55
N PRO A 72 6.32 20.99 5.55
CA PRO A 72 7.73 20.99 5.93
C PRO A 72 8.64 20.43 4.83
N ILE A 73 8.19 19.46 4.03
CA ILE A 73 8.97 18.96 2.89
C ILE A 73 9.13 20.05 1.83
N LYS A 74 8.05 20.78 1.48
CA LYS A 74 8.11 21.81 0.46
C LYS A 74 9.03 22.96 0.86
N GLU A 75 8.97 23.41 2.11
CA GLU A 75 9.87 24.43 2.66
C GLU A 75 11.35 24.01 2.53
N ARG A 76 11.66 22.76 2.89
CA ARG A 76 13.03 22.21 2.80
C ARG A 76 13.47 22.00 1.35
N LEU A 77 12.57 21.53 0.49
CA LEU A 77 12.84 21.33 -0.93
C LEU A 77 13.19 22.66 -1.62
N LEU A 78 12.47 23.74 -1.31
CA LEU A 78 12.78 25.07 -1.83
C LEU A 78 14.17 25.54 -1.40
N ALA A 79 14.57 25.29 -0.15
CA ALA A 79 15.91 25.59 0.33
C ALA A 79 16.98 24.78 -0.44
N LEU A 80 16.77 23.47 -0.62
CA LEU A 80 17.66 22.63 -1.41
C LEU A 80 17.75 23.09 -2.87
N GLN A 81 16.64 23.49 -3.48
CA GLN A 81 16.61 24.01 -4.85
C GLN A 81 17.42 25.31 -4.98
N ASN A 82 17.33 26.22 -4.01
CA ASN A 82 18.13 27.45 -3.98
C ASN A 82 19.64 27.18 -3.85
N GLU A 83 20.02 26.03 -3.30
CA GLU A 83 21.41 25.55 -3.24
C GLU A 83 21.84 24.72 -4.47
N GLY A 84 20.95 24.52 -5.45
CA GLY A 84 21.21 23.62 -6.58
C GLY A 84 21.17 22.12 -6.22
N LYS A 85 20.64 21.76 -5.04
CA LYS A 85 20.57 20.40 -4.49
C LYS A 85 19.16 19.80 -4.52
N GLY A 86 18.27 20.35 -5.34
CA GLY A 86 16.89 19.84 -5.48
C GLY A 86 16.82 18.36 -5.89
N TYR A 87 17.85 17.86 -6.57
CA TYR A 87 17.97 16.46 -7.00
C TYR A 87 18.05 15.45 -5.84
N LEU A 88 18.30 15.90 -4.60
CA LEU A 88 18.31 15.04 -3.42
C LEU A 88 16.91 14.60 -2.98
N PHE A 89 15.85 15.20 -3.53
CA PHE A 89 14.48 14.81 -3.27
C PHE A 89 13.98 13.87 -4.38
N ALA A 90 13.85 12.59 -4.05
CA ALA A 90 13.36 11.57 -4.97
C ALA A 90 11.84 11.63 -5.17
N GLY A 91 11.08 12.05 -4.14
CA GLY A 91 9.63 12.19 -4.20
C GLY A 91 8.92 11.84 -2.91
N LEU A 92 7.61 11.65 -3.02
CA LEU A 92 6.68 11.28 -1.97
C LEU A 92 6.09 9.91 -2.31
N ASN A 93 6.38 8.90 -1.50
CA ASN A 93 5.54 7.72 -1.45
C ASN A 93 4.28 8.05 -0.63
N ILE A 94 3.10 7.93 -1.23
CA ILE A 94 1.82 8.10 -0.55
C ILE A 94 1.20 6.73 -0.25
N GLY A 95 0.65 6.59 0.95
CA GLY A 95 0.25 5.28 1.44
C GLY A 95 1.45 4.40 1.76
N TRP A 96 1.18 3.14 2.06
CA TRP A 96 2.20 2.11 2.24
C TRP A 96 1.54 0.77 2.01
N GLU A 97 1.88 0.13 0.89
CA GLU A 97 1.27 -1.13 0.45
C GLU A 97 -0.24 -1.12 0.65
N THR A 98 -0.93 -0.08 0.18
CA THR A 98 -2.28 0.27 0.64
C THR A 98 -3.29 -0.82 0.29
N HIS A 99 -3.90 -1.44 1.30
CA HIS A 99 -4.90 -2.50 1.17
C HIS A 99 -5.94 -2.44 2.28
N LEU A 100 -6.91 -3.37 2.24
CA LEU A 100 -7.81 -3.72 3.33
C LEU A 100 -7.44 -5.10 3.86
N GLN A 101 -7.66 -5.39 5.14
CA GLN A 101 -7.24 -6.66 5.73
C GLN A 101 -8.24 -7.78 5.49
N ASP A 102 -7.73 -8.99 5.25
CA ASP A 102 -8.48 -10.24 5.10
C ASP A 102 -7.56 -11.43 5.39
N ARG A 103 -7.80 -12.03 6.55
CA ARG A 103 -7.05 -13.17 7.07
C ARG A 103 -7.94 -14.39 7.21
N SER A 104 -9.02 -14.46 6.41
CA SER A 104 -9.97 -15.57 6.53
C SER A 104 -9.32 -16.91 6.23
N ALA A 105 -8.22 -16.92 5.47
CA ALA A 105 -7.41 -18.11 5.23
C ALA A 105 -6.73 -18.66 6.50
N GLN A 106 -6.46 -17.82 7.51
CA GLN A 106 -5.88 -18.21 8.80
C GLN A 106 -6.96 -18.46 9.88
N ALA A 107 -8.22 -18.61 9.49
CA ALA A 107 -9.33 -18.81 10.43
C ALA A 107 -9.06 -19.99 11.37
N GLY A 108 -9.01 -19.69 12.68
CA GLY A 108 -8.78 -20.69 13.73
C GLY A 108 -7.31 -20.91 14.09
N GLU A 109 -6.37 -20.27 13.40
CA GLU A 109 -4.96 -20.28 13.79
C GLU A 109 -4.73 -19.40 15.04
N SER A 110 -3.85 -19.86 15.93
CA SER A 110 -3.41 -19.07 17.09
C SER A 110 -2.28 -18.13 16.70
N ILE A 111 -2.63 -16.88 16.41
CA ILE A 111 -1.68 -15.83 16.03
C ILE A 111 -1.35 -14.95 17.25
N VAL A 112 -0.05 -14.69 17.48
CA VAL A 112 0.44 -13.81 18.56
C VAL A 112 1.40 -12.78 17.99
N ALA A 113 1.22 -11.51 18.36
CA ALA A 113 2.10 -10.43 17.92
C ALA A 113 3.49 -10.56 18.56
N ALA A 114 4.53 -10.60 17.73
CA ALA A 114 5.92 -10.64 18.19
C ALA A 114 6.32 -9.37 18.98
N ASN A 115 5.75 -8.21 18.64
CA ASN A 115 6.11 -6.92 19.26
C ASN A 115 5.37 -6.62 20.57
N THR A 116 4.22 -7.24 20.83
CA THR A 116 3.38 -6.95 22.02
C THR A 116 3.09 -8.19 22.87
N GLY A 117 3.24 -9.39 22.32
CA GLY A 117 2.81 -10.64 22.95
C GLY A 117 1.29 -10.82 23.01
N GLU A 118 0.51 -9.90 22.44
CA GLU A 118 -0.95 -9.99 22.43
C GLU A 118 -1.42 -11.05 21.41
N PRO A 119 -2.40 -11.90 21.76
CA PRO A 119 -3.04 -12.77 20.80
C PRO A 119 -4.01 -11.98 19.90
N MET A 120 -4.06 -12.35 18.63
CA MET A 120 -5.10 -11.93 17.70
C MET A 120 -6.42 -12.59 18.11
N HIS A 121 -7.51 -11.83 18.13
CA HIS A 121 -8.84 -12.39 18.35
C HIS A 121 -9.33 -13.07 17.08
N ALA A 122 -10.05 -14.19 17.20
CA ALA A 122 -10.51 -14.96 16.05
C ALA A 122 -11.37 -14.14 15.07
N TRP A 123 -12.15 -13.18 15.57
CA TRP A 123 -12.98 -12.31 14.72
C TRP A 123 -12.17 -11.25 13.96
N GLU A 124 -10.95 -10.93 14.40
CA GLU A 124 -10.04 -10.01 13.69
C GLU A 124 -9.39 -10.66 12.47
N GLN A 125 -9.57 -11.98 12.30
CA GLN A 125 -9.14 -12.69 11.09
C GLN A 125 -10.13 -12.50 9.93
N ALA A 126 -11.33 -12.00 10.19
CA ALA A 126 -12.31 -11.74 9.13
C ALA A 126 -11.88 -10.56 8.23
N LYS A 127 -12.38 -10.57 6.99
CA LYS A 127 -12.17 -9.49 6.03
C LYS A 127 -12.77 -8.18 6.48
N THR A 128 -12.12 -7.08 6.11
CA THR A 128 -12.54 -5.70 6.34
C THR A 128 -13.07 -5.06 5.06
N GLY A 129 -13.53 -3.81 5.13
CA GLY A 129 -14.20 -3.10 4.03
C GLY A 129 -15.68 -2.83 4.30
N TYR A 130 -16.22 -3.39 5.39
CA TYR A 130 -17.63 -3.20 5.75
C TYR A 130 -17.94 -1.75 6.12
N ALA A 131 -17.00 -1.02 6.74
CA ALA A 131 -17.22 0.38 7.09
C ALA A 131 -17.21 1.27 5.84
N ALA A 132 -16.26 1.06 4.94
CA ALA A 132 -16.18 1.75 3.66
C ALA A 132 -17.47 1.55 2.83
N LEU A 133 -17.89 0.30 2.66
CA LEU A 133 -19.10 -0.02 1.92
C LEU A 133 -20.35 0.55 2.59
N HIS A 134 -20.46 0.45 3.92
CA HIS A 134 -21.57 1.07 4.66
C HIS A 134 -21.61 2.60 4.47
N THR A 135 -20.44 3.25 4.47
CA THR A 135 -20.33 4.70 4.23
C THR A 135 -20.81 5.09 2.84
N LYS A 136 -20.53 4.24 1.84
CA LYS A 136 -21.05 4.35 0.46
C LYS A 136 -22.53 3.94 0.32
N GLY A 137 -23.20 3.56 1.41
CA GLY A 137 -24.63 3.20 1.44
C GLY A 137 -24.92 1.73 1.13
N TRP A 138 -23.91 0.86 1.10
CA TRP A 138 -24.09 -0.58 0.94
C TRP A 138 -24.45 -1.26 2.26
N ASP A 139 -25.25 -2.32 2.15
CA ASP A 139 -25.51 -3.27 3.22
C ASP A 139 -25.54 -4.69 2.64
N ASN A 140 -25.75 -5.68 3.49
CA ASN A 140 -25.76 -7.07 3.02
C ASN A 140 -26.90 -7.37 2.03
N ALA A 141 -28.05 -6.69 2.15
CA ALA A 141 -29.19 -6.90 1.26
C ALA A 141 -28.94 -6.28 -0.12
N SER A 142 -28.45 -5.03 -0.17
CA SER A 142 -28.13 -4.34 -1.43
C SER A 142 -26.98 -5.01 -2.17
N LEU A 143 -25.92 -5.46 -1.47
CA LEU A 143 -24.85 -6.26 -2.09
C LEU A 143 -25.37 -7.56 -2.70
N THR A 144 -26.24 -8.28 -1.99
CA THR A 144 -26.80 -9.55 -2.48
C THR A 144 -27.67 -9.32 -3.72
N ALA A 145 -28.50 -8.29 -3.70
CA ALA A 145 -29.37 -7.94 -4.83
C ALA A 145 -28.56 -7.53 -6.05
N GLU A 146 -27.56 -6.67 -5.88
CA GLU A 146 -26.72 -6.18 -6.96
C GLU A 146 -25.84 -7.28 -7.56
N ALA A 147 -25.18 -8.10 -6.73
CA ALA A 147 -24.38 -9.22 -7.21
C ALA A 147 -25.23 -10.21 -8.04
N SER A 148 -26.46 -10.48 -7.59
CA SER A 148 -27.41 -11.31 -8.34
C SER A 148 -27.81 -10.66 -9.68
N ALA A 149 -28.00 -9.34 -9.72
CA ALA A 149 -28.34 -8.61 -10.94
C ALA A 149 -27.19 -8.59 -11.96
N GLN A 150 -25.95 -8.51 -11.48
CA GLN A 150 -24.73 -8.55 -12.30
C GLN A 150 -24.31 -9.98 -12.69
N GLY A 151 -24.90 -11.01 -12.07
CA GLY A 151 -24.56 -12.41 -12.32
C GLY A 151 -23.20 -12.82 -11.75
N ILE A 152 -22.72 -12.14 -10.70
CA ILE A 152 -21.46 -12.43 -10.00
C ILE A 152 -21.73 -12.84 -8.55
N SER A 153 -20.72 -13.37 -7.86
CA SER A 153 -20.85 -13.68 -6.43
C SER A 153 -20.87 -12.39 -5.60
N LYS A 154 -21.50 -12.45 -4.43
CA LYS A 154 -21.50 -11.33 -3.47
C LYS A 154 -20.07 -10.97 -3.04
N ASP A 155 -19.22 -11.97 -2.85
CA ASP A 155 -17.83 -11.76 -2.43
C ASP A 155 -16.99 -11.11 -3.52
N ARG A 156 -17.27 -11.41 -4.80
CA ARG A 156 -16.64 -10.72 -5.92
C ARG A 156 -17.05 -9.24 -5.96
N LEU A 157 -18.35 -8.94 -5.86
CA LEU A 157 -18.82 -7.56 -5.80
C LEU A 157 -18.22 -6.81 -4.60
N PHE A 158 -18.15 -7.46 -3.44
CA PHE A 158 -17.52 -6.88 -2.25
C PHE A 158 -16.05 -6.54 -2.50
N TYR A 159 -15.28 -7.46 -3.11
CA TYR A 159 -13.89 -7.25 -3.47
C TYR A 159 -13.72 -6.07 -4.44
N ASP A 160 -14.52 -6.00 -5.51
CA ASP A 160 -14.43 -4.93 -6.51
C ASP A 160 -14.74 -3.56 -5.86
N LEU A 161 -15.76 -3.47 -5.00
CA LEU A 161 -16.10 -2.23 -4.26
C LEU A 161 -15.03 -1.83 -3.23
N CYS A 162 -14.36 -2.80 -2.62
CA CYS A 162 -13.22 -2.58 -1.74
C CYS A 162 -12.02 -2.04 -2.52
N ALA A 163 -11.73 -2.58 -3.70
CA ALA A 163 -10.69 -2.08 -4.60
C ALA A 163 -10.94 -0.62 -5.02
N GLU A 164 -12.19 -0.24 -5.31
CA GLU A 164 -12.56 1.16 -5.54
C GLU A 164 -12.24 2.07 -4.35
N SER A 165 -12.42 1.56 -3.12
CA SER A 165 -12.18 2.33 -1.90
C SER A 165 -10.67 2.55 -1.66
N VAL A 166 -9.86 1.52 -1.94
CA VAL A 166 -8.39 1.64 -1.96
C VAL A 166 -7.95 2.67 -3.00
N GLN A 167 -8.45 2.57 -4.23
CA GLN A 167 -8.10 3.52 -5.30
C GLN A 167 -8.50 4.96 -4.97
N SER A 168 -9.70 5.15 -4.40
CA SER A 168 -10.20 6.47 -4.00
C SER A 168 -9.32 7.11 -2.93
N ASN A 169 -8.83 6.34 -1.97
CA ASN A 169 -7.86 6.81 -0.98
C ASN A 169 -6.52 7.20 -1.62
N MET A 170 -5.99 6.37 -2.52
CA MET A 170 -4.74 6.69 -3.23
C MET A 170 -4.86 7.98 -4.04
N MET A 171 -5.97 8.14 -4.78
CA MET A 171 -6.26 9.36 -5.51
C MET A 171 -6.41 10.56 -4.58
N LEU A 172 -7.05 10.41 -3.41
CA LEU A 172 -7.19 11.47 -2.42
C LEU A 172 -5.83 12.00 -1.96
N LEU A 173 -4.93 11.10 -1.56
CA LEU A 173 -3.59 11.45 -1.08
C LEU A 173 -2.75 12.07 -2.21
N ALA A 174 -2.79 11.48 -3.41
CA ALA A 174 -2.05 11.95 -4.58
C ALA A 174 -2.50 13.35 -5.00
N LYS A 175 -3.82 13.54 -5.12
CA LYS A 175 -4.40 14.82 -5.46
C LYS A 175 -4.08 15.89 -4.43
N THR A 176 -4.11 15.56 -3.14
CA THR A 176 -3.75 16.50 -2.07
C THR A 176 -2.30 16.96 -2.21
N ALA A 177 -1.36 16.04 -2.46
CA ALA A 177 0.04 16.40 -2.71
C ALA A 177 0.22 17.23 -4.00
N SER A 178 -0.51 16.89 -5.06
CA SER A 178 -0.47 17.61 -6.33
C SER A 178 -1.02 19.03 -6.20
N ASP A 179 -2.19 19.20 -5.56
CA ASP A 179 -2.82 20.49 -5.29
C ASP A 179 -1.92 21.38 -4.41
N TYR A 180 -1.13 20.78 -3.51
CA TYR A 180 -0.13 21.49 -2.69
C TYR A 180 1.10 21.96 -3.50
N GLY A 181 1.25 21.47 -4.74
CA GLY A 181 2.27 21.91 -5.69
C GLY A 181 3.45 20.96 -5.87
N PHE A 182 3.30 19.66 -5.58
CA PHE A 182 4.23 18.64 -6.05
C PHE A 182 3.87 18.18 -7.47
N PHE A 183 4.89 17.88 -8.29
CA PHE A 183 4.64 17.37 -9.64
C PHE A 183 4.22 15.90 -9.60
N LYS A 184 3.44 15.45 -10.59
CA LYS A 184 3.05 14.04 -10.75
C LYS A 184 4.24 13.08 -10.64
N SER A 185 5.36 13.43 -11.28
CA SER A 185 6.60 12.64 -11.27
C SER A 185 7.35 12.64 -9.93
N GLN A 186 6.82 13.30 -8.90
CA GLN A 186 7.37 13.34 -7.55
C GLN A 186 6.41 12.70 -6.54
N ILE A 187 5.29 12.15 -6.99
CA ILE A 187 4.27 11.54 -6.15
C ILE A 187 4.12 10.11 -6.65
N PHE A 188 4.16 9.15 -5.74
CA PHE A 188 4.10 7.74 -6.05
C PHE A 188 3.05 7.06 -5.20
N SER A 189 2.07 6.42 -5.83
CA SER A 189 1.18 5.49 -5.12
C SER A 189 1.97 4.26 -4.66
N HIS A 190 1.42 3.46 -3.76
CA HIS A 190 2.08 2.24 -3.32
C HIS A 190 1.07 1.16 -2.93
N ILE A 191 1.09 0.06 -3.69
CA ILE A 191 0.44 -1.23 -3.41
C ILE A 191 1.42 -2.37 -3.69
N VAL A 192 1.08 -3.60 -3.30
CA VAL A 192 1.82 -4.79 -3.75
C VAL A 192 1.18 -5.32 -5.04
N ALA A 193 1.95 -5.53 -6.10
CA ALA A 193 1.44 -5.92 -7.42
C ALA A 193 1.07 -7.42 -7.54
N LEU A 194 0.70 -8.07 -6.43
CA LEU A 194 0.46 -9.52 -6.36
C LEU A 194 -0.63 -10.03 -7.32
N GLU A 195 -1.63 -9.20 -7.61
CA GLU A 195 -2.71 -9.55 -8.54
C GLU A 195 -2.22 -9.75 -9.97
N SER A 196 -1.11 -9.12 -10.37
CA SER A 196 -0.51 -9.39 -11.69
C SER A 196 0.03 -10.81 -11.83
N TYR A 197 0.42 -11.45 -10.72
CA TYR A 197 1.06 -12.77 -10.74
C TYR A 197 0.09 -13.92 -10.47
N TYR A 198 -0.91 -13.68 -9.61
CA TYR A 198 -1.87 -14.70 -9.20
C TYR A 198 -3.19 -14.55 -9.96
N ASN A 199 -3.76 -15.65 -10.43
CA ASN A 199 -5.09 -15.59 -11.03
C ASN A 199 -6.20 -15.42 -9.97
N ASP A 200 -7.40 -15.05 -10.43
CA ASP A 200 -8.60 -14.86 -9.58
C ASP A 200 -8.86 -16.02 -8.60
N ALA A 201 -8.61 -17.27 -9.02
CA ALA A 201 -8.86 -18.44 -8.16
C ALA A 201 -7.82 -18.57 -7.03
N GLN A 202 -6.61 -18.03 -7.22
CA GLN A 202 -5.57 -17.97 -6.19
C GLN A 202 -5.76 -16.79 -5.24
N ILE A 203 -6.27 -15.66 -5.75
CA ILE A 203 -6.60 -14.48 -4.94
C ILE A 203 -7.84 -14.74 -4.09
N ASP A 204 -8.82 -15.48 -4.62
CA ASP A 204 -10.06 -15.86 -3.92
C ASP A 204 -10.80 -14.64 -3.31
N ASN A 205 -10.84 -13.53 -4.05
CA ASN A 205 -11.45 -12.26 -3.60
C ASN A 205 -10.88 -11.73 -2.27
N ASN A 206 -9.60 -12.03 -1.97
CA ASN A 206 -8.91 -11.53 -0.79
C ASN A 206 -8.58 -10.04 -0.93
N VAL A 207 -9.15 -9.20 -0.06
CA VAL A 207 -8.99 -7.74 -0.12
C VAL A 207 -7.61 -7.23 0.34
N GLU A 208 -6.73 -8.11 0.85
CA GLU A 208 -5.29 -7.80 1.08
C GLU A 208 -4.51 -7.70 -0.24
N ILE A 209 -5.07 -8.23 -1.33
CA ILE A 209 -4.46 -8.22 -2.67
C ILE A 209 -5.29 -7.29 -3.56
N PRO A 210 -5.10 -5.96 -3.45
CA PRO A 210 -5.80 -5.02 -4.31
C PRO A 210 -5.31 -5.18 -5.77
N PRO A 211 -6.20 -5.02 -6.76
CA PRO A 211 -5.81 -5.05 -8.17
C PRO A 211 -4.78 -3.97 -8.52
N VAL A 212 -3.96 -4.23 -9.55
CA VAL A 212 -2.93 -3.28 -10.03
C VAL A 212 -3.52 -1.90 -10.36
N TRP A 213 -4.74 -1.87 -10.92
CA TRP A 213 -5.38 -0.60 -11.32
C TRP A 213 -5.66 0.35 -10.16
N THR A 214 -5.71 -0.14 -8.91
CA THR A 214 -5.97 0.70 -7.73
C THR A 214 -4.85 1.71 -7.46
N ALA A 215 -3.65 1.48 -8.01
CA ALA A 215 -2.53 2.42 -7.99
C ALA A 215 -2.66 3.51 -9.07
N LEU A 216 -3.47 3.31 -10.11
CA LEU A 216 -3.55 4.20 -11.27
C LEU A 216 -4.42 5.43 -11.00
N ASN A 217 -3.86 6.61 -11.24
CA ASN A 217 -4.60 7.87 -11.27
C ASN A 217 -3.77 8.97 -11.96
N ASP A 218 -4.40 10.14 -12.16
CA ASP A 218 -3.81 11.24 -12.92
C ASP A 218 -2.81 12.10 -12.12
N TYR A 219 -2.77 11.94 -10.80
CA TYR A 219 -2.04 12.83 -9.90
C TYR A 219 -0.67 12.29 -9.45
N CYS A 220 -0.38 11.00 -9.67
CA CYS A 220 0.90 10.38 -9.31
C CYS A 220 1.40 9.41 -10.37
N THR A 221 2.68 9.04 -10.29
CA THR A 221 3.18 7.82 -10.94
C THR A 221 2.75 6.61 -10.10
N PRO A 222 2.21 5.54 -10.70
CA PRO A 222 1.83 4.35 -9.93
C PRO A 222 3.09 3.65 -9.40
N GLY A 223 3.09 3.30 -8.12
CA GLY A 223 4.21 2.63 -7.48
C GLY A 223 3.84 1.30 -6.83
N PHE A 224 4.81 0.39 -6.81
CA PHE A 224 4.60 -1.01 -6.44
C PHE A 224 5.72 -1.57 -5.55
N THR A 225 5.37 -2.45 -4.62
CA THR A 225 6.33 -3.43 -4.07
C THR A 225 6.53 -4.54 -5.09
N LEU A 226 7.79 -4.78 -5.50
CA LEU A 226 8.16 -5.80 -6.49
C LEU A 226 9.30 -6.68 -5.95
N ASP A 227 9.04 -7.98 -5.81
CA ASP A 227 10.02 -8.98 -5.38
C ASP A 227 9.72 -10.37 -5.96
N GLU A 228 10.56 -10.83 -6.89
CA GLU A 228 10.40 -12.15 -7.52
C GLU A 228 10.57 -13.33 -6.54
N PHE A 229 11.31 -13.12 -5.45
CA PHE A 229 11.73 -14.19 -4.53
C PHE A 229 10.93 -14.22 -3.22
N GLY A 230 10.26 -13.12 -2.88
CA GLY A 230 9.49 -12.98 -1.65
C GLY A 230 7.98 -13.02 -1.83
N GLY A 231 7.30 -12.30 -0.94
CA GLY A 231 5.84 -12.23 -0.86
C GLY A 231 5.18 -11.22 -1.79
N ALA A 232 5.97 -10.51 -2.61
CA ALA A 232 5.52 -9.43 -3.50
C ALA A 232 5.81 -9.75 -4.97
N LYS A 233 5.54 -11.00 -5.38
CA LYS A 233 5.68 -11.45 -6.77
C LYS A 233 4.81 -10.63 -7.72
N TYR A 234 5.26 -10.53 -8.97
CA TYR A 234 4.61 -9.72 -9.99
C TYR A 234 4.81 -10.32 -11.38
N ASP A 235 4.01 -9.87 -12.34
CA ASP A 235 4.18 -10.08 -13.77
C ASP A 235 4.05 -8.74 -14.50
N LEU A 236 5.15 -8.24 -15.07
CA LEU A 236 5.14 -6.94 -15.76
C LEU A 236 4.25 -6.93 -17.01
N THR A 237 4.06 -8.07 -17.66
CA THR A 237 3.19 -8.17 -18.84
C THR A 237 1.73 -7.97 -18.44
N GLU A 238 1.31 -8.60 -17.34
CA GLU A 238 -0.06 -8.43 -16.84
C GLU A 238 -0.28 -7.05 -16.21
N MET A 239 0.75 -6.46 -15.61
CA MET A 239 0.71 -5.05 -15.21
C MET A 239 0.51 -4.15 -16.44
N GLU A 240 1.30 -4.33 -17.51
CA GLU A 240 1.15 -3.56 -18.76
C GLU A 240 -0.25 -3.70 -19.36
N ASN A 241 -0.78 -4.93 -19.45
CA ASN A 241 -2.16 -5.19 -19.88
C ASN A 241 -3.18 -4.42 -19.05
N THR A 242 -2.98 -4.34 -17.73
CA THR A 242 -3.86 -3.59 -16.83
C THR A 242 -3.76 -2.09 -17.10
N PHE A 243 -2.57 -1.55 -17.29
CA PHE A 243 -2.39 -0.13 -17.62
C PHE A 243 -3.11 0.23 -18.92
N ASP A 244 -2.92 -0.58 -19.96
CA ASP A 244 -3.58 -0.41 -21.26
C ASP A 244 -5.10 -0.47 -21.15
N ALA A 245 -5.64 -1.43 -20.40
CA ALA A 245 -7.08 -1.58 -20.18
C ALA A 245 -7.71 -0.34 -19.51
N TYR A 246 -6.95 0.36 -18.68
CA TYR A 246 -7.38 1.59 -18.01
C TYR A 246 -6.92 2.88 -18.72
N GLY A 247 -6.27 2.77 -19.88
CA GLY A 247 -5.85 3.91 -20.70
C GLY A 247 -4.66 4.69 -20.15
N TYR A 248 -3.79 4.05 -19.36
CA TYR A 248 -2.57 4.61 -18.82
C TYR A 248 -1.35 4.12 -19.60
N ALA A 249 -0.36 5.00 -19.84
CA ALA A 249 0.93 4.57 -20.34
C ALA A 249 1.64 3.73 -19.28
N PHE A 250 2.28 2.63 -19.69
CA PHE A 250 3.05 1.76 -18.79
C PHE A 250 4.29 2.48 -18.25
N LYS A 251 4.08 3.20 -17.16
CA LYS A 251 5.07 4.01 -16.43
C LYS A 251 4.81 3.84 -14.96
N TYR A 252 5.75 3.25 -14.25
CA TYR A 252 5.60 2.93 -12.83
C TYR A 252 6.87 3.22 -12.05
N ALA A 253 6.83 2.95 -10.75
CA ALA A 253 7.99 2.97 -9.88
C ALA A 253 8.02 1.72 -8.99
N PRO A 254 9.10 0.92 -8.95
CA PRO A 254 9.34 0.00 -7.84
C PRO A 254 9.67 0.83 -6.60
N ILE A 255 8.65 1.05 -5.77
CA ILE A 255 8.73 1.86 -4.56
C ILE A 255 9.26 1.06 -3.37
N GLU A 256 9.19 -0.26 -3.45
CA GLU A 256 9.81 -1.19 -2.51
C GLU A 256 10.29 -2.42 -3.28
N SER A 257 11.57 -2.78 -3.18
CA SER A 257 12.15 -3.90 -3.94
C SER A 257 13.35 -4.50 -3.25
N TYR A 258 13.38 -5.82 -3.08
CA TYR A 258 14.39 -6.52 -2.29
C TYR A 258 15.52 -7.07 -3.17
N LEU A 259 16.65 -6.37 -3.20
CA LEU A 259 17.79 -6.79 -4.03
C LEU A 259 18.71 -7.82 -3.37
N VAL A 260 18.41 -8.23 -2.14
CA VAL A 260 19.23 -9.20 -1.38
C VAL A 260 19.30 -10.57 -2.08
N HIS A 261 18.33 -10.91 -2.92
CA HIS A 261 18.27 -12.22 -3.57
C HIS A 261 19.25 -12.37 -4.76
N TYR A 262 19.73 -11.25 -5.31
CA TYR A 262 20.62 -11.23 -6.47
C TYR A 262 22.08 -11.19 -5.99
N GLN A 263 22.79 -12.31 -6.17
CA GLN A 263 24.11 -12.53 -5.57
C GLN A 263 25.27 -12.18 -6.51
N THR A 264 25.00 -11.97 -7.79
CA THR A 264 26.00 -11.62 -8.81
C THR A 264 25.71 -10.28 -9.48
N GLU A 265 26.77 -9.61 -9.98
CA GLU A 265 26.64 -8.36 -10.75
C GLU A 265 25.71 -8.52 -11.97
N SER A 266 25.74 -9.69 -12.63
CA SER A 266 24.88 -9.98 -13.78
C SER A 266 23.41 -10.09 -13.41
N GLU A 267 23.09 -10.80 -12.33
CA GLU A 267 21.71 -10.92 -11.83
C GLU A 267 21.18 -9.57 -11.35
N TYR A 268 22.02 -8.81 -10.64
CA TYR A 268 21.68 -7.48 -10.16
C TYR A 268 21.42 -6.50 -11.32
N SER A 269 22.32 -6.47 -12.31
CA SER A 269 22.18 -5.60 -13.49
C SER A 269 20.97 -5.98 -14.35
N ALA A 270 20.66 -7.28 -14.46
CA ALA A 270 19.45 -7.74 -15.14
C ALA A 270 18.19 -7.24 -14.42
N GLN A 271 18.14 -7.36 -13.09
CA GLN A 271 17.00 -6.88 -12.29
C GLN A 271 16.83 -5.37 -12.38
N LEU A 272 17.93 -4.61 -12.27
CA LEU A 272 17.85 -3.16 -12.48
C LEU A 272 17.38 -2.85 -13.90
N THR A 273 17.87 -3.55 -14.93
CA THR A 273 17.42 -3.33 -16.30
C THR A 273 15.92 -3.57 -16.46
N GLU A 274 15.39 -4.64 -15.86
CA GLU A 274 13.95 -4.93 -15.86
C GLU A 274 13.15 -3.82 -15.17
N PHE A 275 13.59 -3.38 -13.99
CA PHE A 275 12.94 -2.27 -13.29
C PHE A 275 13.03 -0.96 -14.06
N PHE A 276 14.17 -0.64 -14.67
CA PHE A 276 14.44 0.66 -15.29
C PHE A 276 14.12 0.75 -16.79
N ALA A 277 13.70 -0.35 -17.43
CA ALA A 277 13.30 -0.31 -18.83
C ALA A 277 12.17 0.72 -19.05
N ASP A 278 11.20 0.75 -18.14
CA ASP A 278 9.99 1.58 -18.25
C ASP A 278 9.63 2.36 -16.97
N ALA A 279 10.42 2.28 -15.88
CA ALA A 279 10.15 3.01 -14.64
C ALA A 279 10.68 4.46 -14.61
N ASP A 280 9.93 5.35 -13.95
CA ASP A 280 10.28 6.77 -13.78
C ASP A 280 11.11 7.03 -12.49
N LEU A 281 11.05 6.13 -11.50
CA LEU A 281 11.82 6.16 -10.25
C LEU A 281 11.97 4.74 -9.70
N VAL A 282 13.13 4.41 -9.13
CA VAL A 282 13.32 3.20 -8.32
C VAL A 282 13.71 3.61 -6.90
N ALA A 283 12.89 3.23 -5.93
CA ALA A 283 13.24 3.33 -4.51
C ALA A 283 13.61 1.93 -4.01
N VAL A 284 14.91 1.66 -3.93
CA VAL A 284 15.40 0.36 -3.44
C VAL A 284 15.40 0.36 -1.91
N TYR A 285 14.40 -0.28 -1.31
CA TYR A 285 14.40 -0.61 0.11
C TYR A 285 15.01 -2.00 0.33
N GLY A 286 15.91 -2.14 1.30
CA GLY A 286 16.47 -3.47 1.59
C GLY A 286 17.52 -3.96 0.60
N ALA A 287 18.19 -3.07 -0.17
CA ALA A 287 19.47 -3.38 -0.84
C ALA A 287 20.53 -3.94 0.12
N VAL A 288 20.27 -3.85 1.43
CA VAL A 288 21.22 -4.08 2.50
C VAL A 288 20.57 -4.76 3.72
N THR A 289 19.80 -5.85 3.52
CA THR A 289 19.36 -6.67 4.67
C THR A 289 19.40 -8.15 4.38
N ASN A 290 20.27 -8.87 5.08
CA ASN A 290 20.19 -10.31 5.24
C ASN A 290 19.15 -10.60 6.35
N LEU A 291 18.02 -11.22 6.01
CA LEU A 291 16.88 -11.48 6.91
C LEU A 291 17.20 -12.48 8.04
N THR A 292 18.44 -12.97 8.15
CA THR A 292 18.85 -13.96 9.16
C THR A 292 20.19 -13.60 9.82
N GLY A 293 20.22 -12.56 10.66
CA GLY A 293 21.35 -12.34 11.57
C GLY A 293 21.53 -10.90 12.01
N ASN A 294 22.19 -10.73 13.17
CA ASN A 294 22.68 -9.46 13.70
C ASN A 294 23.78 -8.86 12.81
N VAL A 295 23.44 -8.49 11.57
CA VAL A 295 24.31 -7.70 10.71
C VAL A 295 23.54 -6.45 10.31
N SER A 296 24.17 -5.32 10.60
CA SER A 296 23.69 -3.97 10.34
C SER A 296 23.04 -3.83 8.96
N ALA A 297 21.98 -3.00 8.85
CA ALA A 297 21.31 -2.60 7.61
C ALA A 297 22.19 -1.78 6.62
N TYR A 298 23.51 -1.98 6.68
CA TYR A 298 24.55 -1.19 5.99
C TYR A 298 25.69 -2.05 5.42
N THR A 299 25.66 -3.38 5.53
CA THR A 299 26.66 -4.25 4.86
C THR A 299 26.17 -4.73 3.50
N MET A 300 26.46 -3.92 2.48
CA MET A 300 26.44 -4.31 1.07
C MET A 300 27.80 -4.96 0.77
N ASN A 301 27.84 -6.07 0.02
CA ASN A 301 29.13 -6.64 -0.37
C ASN A 301 29.79 -5.78 -1.48
N ASP A 302 31.10 -5.90 -1.64
CA ASP A 302 31.86 -5.06 -2.59
C ASP A 302 31.35 -5.22 -4.04
N ASP A 303 30.87 -6.41 -4.40
CA ASP A 303 30.35 -6.71 -5.74
C ASP A 303 29.00 -6.02 -5.99
N GLN A 304 28.11 -5.99 -5.01
CA GLN A 304 26.83 -5.27 -5.05
C GLN A 304 27.05 -3.75 -5.13
N ALA A 305 28.01 -3.23 -4.36
CA ALA A 305 28.36 -1.81 -4.40
C ALA A 305 28.97 -1.42 -5.76
N ALA A 306 29.86 -2.27 -6.31
CA ALA A 306 30.44 -2.07 -7.63
C ALA A 306 29.36 -2.10 -8.74
N ALA A 307 28.41 -3.03 -8.66
CA ALA A 307 27.31 -3.11 -9.62
C ALA A 307 26.46 -1.83 -9.64
N ILE A 308 26.13 -1.26 -8.47
CA ILE A 308 25.41 0.03 -8.39
C ILE A 308 26.22 1.18 -8.99
N ILE A 309 27.51 1.27 -8.65
CA ILE A 309 28.38 2.36 -9.12
C ILE A 309 28.57 2.29 -10.64
N ASN A 310 28.80 1.09 -11.19
CA ASN A 310 28.94 0.86 -12.62
C ASN A 310 27.64 1.15 -13.36
N TRP A 311 26.50 0.74 -12.80
CA TRP A 311 25.19 1.02 -13.39
C TRP A 311 24.85 2.52 -13.39
N LEU A 312 25.17 3.25 -12.31
CA LEU A 312 24.96 4.70 -12.23
C LEU A 312 25.91 5.51 -13.13
N ASN A 313 27.07 4.96 -13.50
CA ASN A 313 28.08 5.60 -14.34
C ASN A 313 28.56 4.64 -15.46
N PRO A 314 27.71 4.40 -16.48
CA PRO A 314 27.99 3.43 -17.55
C PRO A 314 29.17 3.82 -18.44
#